data_AF-A0A1T4P8U1-F1
#
_entry.id   AF-A0A1T4P8U1-F1
#
_cell.length_a   1.000
_cell.length_b   1.000
_cell.length_c   1.000
_cell.angle_alpha   90.00
_cell.angle_beta   90.00
_cell.angle_gamma   90.00
#
_symmetry.space_group_name_H-M   'P 1'
#
loop_
_entity.id
_entity.type
_entity.pdbx_description
1 polymer ?
#
loop_
_entity_poly.entity_id
_entity_poly.type
_entity_poly.pdbx_seq_one_letter_code
_entity_poly.pdbx_strand_id
1 'polypeptide(L)'
;MLVLKDYNISDCEIKNMLILLGKLSINSYPLIILEHNHQLSSELKELMTTVINNLQIRSQLKNRISELQMKIDSVLKYNENEKQIKLYKNSFNLKNRRLKELKDDNYQLLAIIGDHFFKQRLLSNHEEFEKVYSELEKFLKEGGCIKDSKFNYVNRKFSNPLSKSVNFIKI
;
A
#
# COMPACT_ATOMS: atom_id res chain seq x y z
N MET A 1 -1.32 -3.95 16.78
CA MET A 1 -0.93 -4.57 15.50
C MET A 1 -1.84 -4.03 14.39
N LEU A 2 -1.35 -3.18 13.49
CA LEU A 2 -2.13 -2.58 12.40
C LEU A 2 -2.23 -3.57 11.23
N VAL A 3 -3.03 -4.63 11.39
CA VAL A 3 -3.15 -5.68 10.37
C VAL A 3 -3.96 -5.17 9.18
N LEU A 4 -3.28 -4.75 8.12
CA LEU A 4 -3.87 -4.61 6.78
C LEU A 4 -4.18 -6.02 6.28
N LYS A 5 -5.46 -6.43 6.22
CA LYS A 5 -5.87 -7.71 5.63
C LYS A 5 -5.36 -7.83 4.18
N ASP A 6 -4.97 -9.04 3.77
CA ASP A 6 -4.51 -9.35 2.42
C ASP A 6 -5.67 -9.23 1.42
N TYR A 7 -5.56 -8.25 0.54
CA TYR A 7 -6.45 -8.09 -0.60
C TYR A 7 -5.56 -7.95 -1.83
N ASN A 8 -5.93 -8.59 -2.95
CA ASN A 8 -5.40 -8.21 -4.25
C ASN A 8 -5.90 -6.79 -4.53
N ILE A 9 -4.99 -5.82 -4.45
CA ILE A 9 -5.30 -4.38 -4.49
C ILE A 9 -5.25 -3.84 -5.93
N SER A 10 -4.56 -4.55 -6.82
CA SER A 10 -4.42 -4.24 -8.24
C SER A 10 -4.50 -5.51 -9.09
N ASP A 11 -4.88 -5.38 -10.35
CA ASP A 11 -4.78 -6.49 -11.32
C ASP A 11 -3.33 -6.83 -11.70
N CYS A 12 -2.37 -6.00 -11.32
CA CYS A 12 -0.94 -6.23 -11.54
C CYS A 12 -0.34 -6.99 -10.35
N GLU A 13 0.06 -8.25 -10.59
CA GLU A 13 0.63 -9.14 -9.57
C GLU A 13 1.92 -8.56 -8.95
N ILE A 14 2.80 -8.00 -9.77
CA ILE A 14 4.02 -7.33 -9.28
C ILE A 14 3.68 -6.16 -8.36
N LYS A 15 2.68 -5.33 -8.72
CA LYS A 15 2.28 -4.22 -7.85
C LYS A 15 1.75 -4.73 -6.52
N ASN A 16 0.97 -5.80 -6.51
CA ASN A 16 0.51 -6.42 -5.26
C ASN A 16 1.67 -6.96 -4.43
N MET A 17 2.67 -7.56 -5.06
CA MET A 17 3.88 -8.05 -4.38
C MET A 17 4.73 -6.92 -3.83
N LEU A 18 4.87 -5.80 -4.54
CA LEU A 18 5.52 -4.60 -4.02
C LEU A 18 4.74 -4.00 -2.85
N ILE A 19 3.40 -3.98 -2.90
CA ILE A 19 2.57 -3.55 -1.76
C ILE A 19 2.76 -4.48 -0.57
N LEU A 20 2.81 -5.80 -0.80
CA LEU A 20 3.05 -6.80 0.25
C LEU A 20 4.41 -6.58 0.90
N LEU A 21 5.45 -6.39 0.10
CA LEU A 21 6.78 -6.07 0.57
C LEU A 21 6.80 -4.78 1.38
N GLY A 22 6.20 -3.70 0.88
CA GLY A 22 6.11 -2.44 1.62
C GLY A 22 5.33 -2.59 2.94
N LYS A 23 4.27 -3.41 2.97
CA LYS A 23 3.52 -3.72 4.18
C LYS A 23 4.41 -4.47 5.19
N LEU A 24 5.19 -5.44 4.73
CA LEU A 24 6.16 -6.16 5.55
C LEU A 24 7.19 -5.19 6.13
N SER A 25 7.75 -4.29 5.31
CA SER A 25 8.66 -3.23 5.75
C SER A 25 8.05 -2.32 6.83
N ILE A 26 6.80 -1.88 6.67
CA ILE A 26 6.14 -1.03 7.67
C ILE A 26 5.87 -1.78 8.97
N ASN A 27 5.47 -3.05 8.90
CA ASN A 27 5.26 -3.87 10.10
C ASN A 27 6.56 -4.10 10.87
N SER A 28 7.67 -4.23 10.15
CA SER A 28 9.01 -4.40 10.72
C SER A 28 9.71 -3.07 11.02
N TYR A 29 9.05 -1.91 10.83
CA TYR A 29 9.68 -0.59 10.97
C TYR A 29 10.42 -0.35 12.30
N PRO A 30 9.90 -0.77 13.48
CA PRO A 30 10.64 -0.61 14.72
C PRO A 30 11.99 -1.34 14.71
N LEU A 31 12.02 -2.59 14.24
CA LEU A 31 13.24 -3.39 14.09
C LEU A 31 14.22 -2.71 13.10
N ILE A 32 13.68 -2.28 11.97
CA ILE A 32 14.45 -1.64 10.89
C ILE A 32 15.13 -0.36 11.36
N ILE A 33 14.45 0.49 12.14
CA ILE A 33 15.08 1.69 12.69
C ILE A 33 16.15 1.32 13.73
N LEU A 34 15.90 0.33 14.57
CA LEU A 34 16.84 0.00 15.64
C LEU A 34 18.12 -0.64 15.09
N GLU A 35 18.01 -1.51 14.09
CA GLU A 35 19.13 -2.35 13.63
C GLU A 35 19.70 -1.91 12.27
N HIS A 36 18.87 -1.29 11.42
CA HIS A 36 19.19 -1.04 10.01
C HIS A 36 19.02 0.44 9.58
N ASN A 37 18.86 1.38 10.51
CA ASN A 37 18.62 2.80 10.19
C ASN A 37 19.72 3.45 9.33
N HIS A 38 20.96 2.96 9.40
CA HIS A 38 22.07 3.42 8.56
C HIS A 38 21.94 2.99 7.09
N GLN A 39 21.16 1.95 6.81
CA GLN A 39 20.93 1.42 5.45
C GLN A 39 19.75 2.12 4.74
N LEU A 40 18.92 2.85 5.49
CA LEU A 40 17.76 3.56 4.95
C LEU A 40 18.15 4.96 4.47
N SER A 41 17.76 5.30 3.25
CA SER A 41 17.83 6.68 2.77
C SER A 41 16.87 7.60 3.54
N SER A 42 17.14 8.91 3.55
CA SER A 42 16.23 9.91 4.13
C SER A 42 14.83 9.84 3.52
N GLU A 43 14.76 9.76 2.19
CA GLU A 43 13.51 9.61 1.44
C GLU A 43 12.72 8.38 1.88
N LEU A 44 13.37 7.23 2.06
CA LEU A 44 12.68 6.01 2.49
C LEU A 44 12.14 6.14 3.92
N LYS A 45 12.88 6.79 4.82
CA LYS A 45 12.41 7.08 6.20
C LYS A 45 11.19 7.99 6.19
N GLU A 46 11.20 9.03 5.35
CA GLU A 46 10.07 9.94 5.20
C GLU A 46 8.84 9.20 4.69
N LEU A 47 8.98 8.39 3.62
CA LEU A 47 7.89 7.57 3.07
C LEU A 47 7.29 6.64 4.14
N MET A 48 8.15 5.92 4.88
CA MET A 48 7.69 5.01 5.93
C MET A 48 6.97 5.74 7.06
N THR A 49 7.51 6.88 7.49
CA THR A 49 6.90 7.75 8.51
C THR A 49 5.55 8.29 8.05
N THR A 50 5.43 8.72 6.79
CA THR A 50 4.16 9.17 6.19
C THR A 50 3.11 8.07 6.22
N VAL A 51 3.45 6.84 5.84
CA VAL A 51 2.50 5.71 5.88
C VAL A 51 2.04 5.43 7.32
N ILE A 52 2.95 5.45 8.30
CA ILE A 52 2.61 5.23 9.71
C ILE A 52 1.66 6.32 10.22
N ASN A 53 1.95 7.58 9.93
CA ASN A 53 1.09 8.71 10.27
C ASN A 53 -0.30 8.58 9.61
N ASN A 54 -0.34 8.20 8.34
CA ASN A 54 -1.60 7.96 7.63
C ASN A 54 -2.41 6.82 8.26
N LEU A 55 -1.76 5.75 8.75
CA LEU A 55 -2.45 4.66 9.46
C LEU A 55 -3.04 5.14 10.80
N GLN A 56 -2.35 6.02 11.53
CA GLN A 56 -2.87 6.65 12.75
C GLN A 56 -4.07 7.55 12.43
N ILE A 57 -3.95 8.43 11.43
CA ILE A 57 -5.03 9.31 10.96
C ILE A 57 -6.24 8.48 10.54
N ARG A 58 -6.03 7.37 9.81
CA ARG A 58 -7.09 6.45 9.41
C ARG A 58 -7.83 5.86 10.60
N SER A 59 -7.11 5.47 11.66
CA SER A 59 -7.71 4.97 12.91
C SER A 59 -8.59 6.03 13.57
N GLN A 60 -8.06 7.24 13.75
CA GLN A 60 -8.80 8.36 14.33
C GLN A 60 -10.04 8.74 13.49
N LEU A 61 -9.92 8.69 12.16
CA LEU A 61 -11.00 9.01 11.24
C LEU A 61 -12.14 7.98 11.33
N LYS A 62 -11.82 6.69 11.43
CA LYS A 62 -12.81 5.63 11.67
C LYS A 62 -13.60 5.87 12.95
N ASN A 63 -12.94 6.21 14.05
CA ASN A 63 -13.62 6.50 15.32
C ASN A 63 -14.59 7.67 15.17
N ARG A 64 -14.15 8.77 14.55
CA ARG A 64 -15.00 9.95 14.28
C ARG A 64 -16.19 9.63 13.37
N ILE A 65 -16.02 8.74 12.40
CA ILE A 65 -17.12 8.28 11.52
C ILE A 65 -18.15 7.49 12.34
N SER A 66 -17.71 6.58 13.20
CA SER A 66 -18.60 5.83 14.11
C SER A 66 -19.34 6.76 15.07
N GLU A 67 -18.66 7.75 15.65
CA GLU A 67 -19.30 8.76 16.51
C GLU A 67 -20.37 9.58 15.78
N LEU A 68 -20.10 9.97 14.52
CA LEU A 68 -21.09 10.68 13.71
C LEU A 68 -22.29 9.79 13.38
N GLN A 69 -22.07 8.50 13.08
CA GLN A 69 -23.15 7.55 12.86
C GLN A 69 -24.06 7.45 14.09
N MET A 70 -23.48 7.29 15.29
CA MET A 70 -24.25 7.25 16.54
C MET A 70 -25.07 8.54 16.76
N LYS A 71 -24.50 9.72 16.45
CA LYS A 71 -25.21 11.00 16.55
C LYS A 71 -26.35 11.13 15.54
N ILE A 72 -26.18 10.61 14.32
CA ILE A 72 -27.25 10.57 13.32
C ILE A 72 -28.37 9.66 13.81
N ASP A 73 -28.04 8.47 14.29
CA ASP A 73 -29.00 7.47 14.76
C ASP A 73 -29.77 7.98 15.99
N SER A 74 -29.11 8.70 16.90
CA SER A 74 -29.77 9.30 18.06
C SER A 74 -30.76 10.38 17.64
N VAL A 75 -30.35 11.33 16.79
CA VAL A 75 -31.23 12.44 16.37
C VAL A 75 -32.43 11.92 15.56
N LEU A 76 -32.25 10.88 14.75
CA LEU A 76 -33.35 10.22 14.04
C LEU A 76 -34.37 9.56 14.98
N LYS A 77 -33.93 9.00 16.12
CA LYS A 77 -34.84 8.40 17.11
C LYS A 77 -35.75 9.41 17.80
N TYR A 78 -35.29 10.66 17.97
CA TYR A 78 -36.03 11.70 18.69
C TYR A 78 -36.82 12.65 17.76
N ASN A 79 -36.85 12.40 16.44
CA ASN A 79 -37.50 13.27 15.45
C ASN A 79 -37.03 14.74 15.52
N GLU A 80 -35.78 14.98 15.91
CA GLU A 80 -35.27 16.33 16.12
C GLU A 80 -34.54 16.88 14.88
N ASN A 81 -34.84 18.15 14.58
CA ASN A 81 -34.03 19.12 13.84
C ASN A 81 -33.33 18.61 12.55
N GLU A 82 -34.08 18.56 11.44
CA GLU A 82 -33.58 18.18 10.10
C GLU A 82 -32.27 18.88 9.68
N LYS A 83 -32.08 20.15 10.09
CA LYS A 83 -30.86 20.91 9.81
C LYS A 83 -29.63 20.25 10.43
N GLN A 84 -29.74 19.75 11.66
CA GLN A 84 -28.65 19.10 12.40
C GLN A 84 -28.32 17.72 11.79
N ILE A 85 -29.34 16.94 11.42
CA ILE A 85 -29.17 15.69 10.68
C ILE A 85 -28.40 15.92 9.38
N LYS A 86 -28.76 16.97 8.61
CA LYS A 86 -28.09 17.33 7.37
C LYS A 86 -26.60 17.66 7.58
N LEU A 87 -26.28 18.42 8.63
CA LEU A 87 -24.89 18.74 8.98
C LEU A 87 -24.07 17.49 9.32
N TYR A 88 -24.62 16.58 10.13
CA TYR A 88 -23.93 15.33 10.47
C TYR A 88 -23.74 14.42 9.27
N LYS A 89 -24.76 14.27 8.41
CA LYS A 89 -24.65 13.50 7.16
C LYS A 89 -23.58 14.06 6.22
N ASN A 90 -23.52 15.38 6.06
CA ASN A 90 -22.48 16.01 5.24
C ASN A 90 -21.07 15.73 5.79
N SER A 91 -20.87 15.91 7.10
CA SER A 91 -19.60 15.62 7.76
C SER A 91 -19.22 14.14 7.65
N PHE A 92 -20.18 13.24 7.84
CA PHE A 92 -20.00 11.79 7.71
C PHE A 92 -19.54 11.41 6.29
N ASN A 93 -20.20 11.95 5.26
CA ASN A 93 -19.86 11.70 3.86
C ASN A 93 -18.45 12.18 3.51
N LEU A 94 -18.08 13.40 3.95
CA LEU A 94 -16.74 13.95 3.72
C LEU A 94 -15.65 13.08 4.36
N LYS A 95 -15.88 12.63 5.60
CA LYS A 95 -14.91 11.78 6.31
C LYS A 95 -14.78 10.40 5.68
N ASN A 96 -15.88 9.78 5.25
CA ASN A 96 -15.83 8.50 4.52
C ASN A 96 -15.09 8.63 3.19
N ARG A 97 -15.31 9.72 2.44
CA ARG A 97 -14.55 9.99 1.22
C ARG A 97 -13.05 10.10 1.51
N ARG A 98 -12.67 10.91 2.51
CA ARG A 98 -11.25 11.04 2.90
C ARG A 98 -10.65 9.71 3.37
N LEU A 99 -11.42 8.86 4.05
CA LEU A 99 -10.98 7.53 4.47
C LEU A 99 -10.65 6.61 3.29
N LYS A 100 -11.41 6.72 2.19
CA LYS A 100 -11.16 5.98 0.95
C LYS A 100 -9.91 6.51 0.25
N GLU A 101 -9.78 7.83 0.09
CA GLU A 101 -8.60 8.47 -0.51
C GLU A 101 -7.31 8.08 0.24
N LEU A 102 -7.32 8.14 1.58
CA LEU A 102 -6.18 7.72 2.39
C LEU A 102 -5.80 6.25 2.22
N LYS A 103 -6.77 5.37 1.93
CA LYS A 103 -6.49 3.96 1.67
C LYS A 103 -5.73 3.81 0.35
N ASP A 104 -6.17 4.51 -0.68
CA ASP A 104 -5.57 4.45 -2.01
C ASP A 104 -4.17 5.08 -2.01
N ASP A 105 -4.01 6.25 -1.37
CA ASP A 105 -2.72 6.93 -1.14
C ASP A 105 -1.73 5.99 -0.44
N ASN A 106 -2.16 5.32 0.64
CA ASN A 106 -1.31 4.39 1.38
C ASN A 106 -0.84 3.21 0.53
N TYR A 107 -1.69 2.65 -0.33
CA TYR A 107 -1.25 1.55 -1.20
C TYR A 107 -0.24 1.99 -2.25
N GLN A 108 -0.35 3.21 -2.77
CA GLN A 108 0.66 3.76 -3.66
C GLN A 108 2.00 3.92 -2.94
N LEU A 109 1.99 4.48 -1.73
CA LEU A 109 3.18 4.63 -0.90
C LEU A 109 3.81 3.27 -0.54
N LEU A 110 2.99 2.28 -0.16
CA LEU A 110 3.47 0.93 0.13
C LEU A 110 4.14 0.28 -1.09
N ALA A 111 3.58 0.45 -2.29
CA ALA A 111 4.21 -0.04 -3.51
C ALA A 111 5.57 0.64 -3.78
N ILE A 112 5.69 1.94 -3.51
CA ILE A 112 6.95 2.69 -3.65
C ILE A 112 7.97 2.17 -2.62
N ILE A 113 7.59 2.05 -1.35
CA ILE A 113 8.46 1.51 -0.30
C ILE A 113 8.94 0.10 -0.68
N GLY A 114 8.03 -0.78 -1.13
CA GLY A 114 8.40 -2.11 -1.61
C GLY A 114 9.41 -2.08 -2.76
N ASP A 115 9.23 -1.19 -3.74
CA ASP A 115 10.17 -1.02 -4.86
C ASP A 115 11.58 -0.63 -4.36
N HIS A 116 11.67 0.26 -3.36
CA HIS A 116 12.94 0.62 -2.73
C HIS A 116 13.59 -0.57 -2.01
N PHE A 117 12.82 -1.30 -1.20
CA PHE A 117 13.30 -2.47 -0.48
C PHE A 117 13.82 -3.56 -1.43
N PHE A 118 13.08 -3.84 -2.50
CA PHE A 118 13.45 -4.83 -3.50
C PHE A 118 14.74 -4.46 -4.24
N LYS A 119 14.84 -3.22 -4.71
CA LYS A 119 16.04 -2.72 -5.44
C LYS A 119 17.29 -2.72 -4.59
N GLN A 120 17.17 -2.37 -3.31
CA GLN A 120 18.29 -2.27 -2.38
C GLN A 120 18.58 -3.59 -1.64
N ARG A 121 17.74 -4.62 -1.83
CA ARG A 121 17.83 -5.92 -1.14
C ARG A 121 17.94 -5.79 0.38
N LEU A 122 17.24 -4.80 0.94
CA LEU A 122 17.22 -4.56 2.38
C LEU A 122 16.64 -5.78 3.08
N LEU A 123 17.27 -6.21 4.17
CA LEU A 123 16.81 -7.35 4.99
C LEU A 123 16.67 -8.68 4.22
N SER A 124 17.47 -8.90 3.17
CA SER A 124 17.52 -10.17 2.42
C SER A 124 17.93 -11.37 3.28
N ASN A 125 18.54 -11.13 4.45
CA ASN A 125 18.82 -12.14 5.45
C ASN A 125 17.58 -12.61 6.24
N HIS A 126 16.45 -11.91 6.15
CA HIS A 126 15.19 -12.30 6.79
C HIS A 126 14.34 -13.14 5.84
N GLU A 127 13.96 -14.33 6.29
CA GLU A 127 13.22 -15.32 5.50
C GLU A 127 11.93 -14.77 4.87
N GLU A 128 11.18 -13.94 5.60
CA GLU A 128 9.94 -13.35 5.11
C GLU A 128 10.17 -12.38 3.94
N PHE A 129 11.27 -11.61 3.96
CA PHE A 129 11.63 -10.70 2.88
C PHE A 129 12.15 -11.48 1.68
N GLU A 130 13.00 -12.47 1.91
CA GLU A 130 13.62 -13.26 0.84
C GLU A 130 12.59 -14.07 0.03
N LYS A 131 11.54 -14.58 0.69
CA LYS A 131 10.40 -15.21 0.01
C LYS A 131 9.74 -14.25 -0.99
N VAL A 132 9.43 -13.04 -0.56
CA VAL A 132 8.78 -12.02 -1.40
C VAL A 132 9.72 -11.56 -2.53
N TYR A 133 11.02 -11.45 -2.27
CA TYR A 133 12.03 -11.12 -3.29
C TYR A 133 12.13 -12.20 -4.36
N SER A 134 12.20 -13.47 -3.96
CA SER A 134 12.27 -14.61 -4.87
C SER A 134 11.05 -14.69 -5.78
N GLU A 135 9.85 -14.47 -5.23
CA GLU A 135 8.62 -14.45 -6.01
C GLU A 135 8.56 -13.25 -6.98
N LEU A 136 8.96 -12.05 -6.53
CA LEU A 136 9.08 -10.88 -7.40
C LEU A 136 10.02 -11.17 -8.58
N GLU A 137 11.21 -11.73 -8.33
CA GLU A 137 12.13 -12.11 -9.39
C GLU A 137 11.54 -13.12 -10.37
N LYS A 138 10.81 -14.12 -9.87
CA LYS A 138 10.15 -15.11 -10.70
C LYS A 138 9.16 -14.43 -11.65
N PHE A 139 8.30 -13.57 -11.12
CA PHE A 139 7.37 -12.79 -11.94
C PHE A 139 8.11 -11.97 -13.00
N LEU A 140 9.23 -11.34 -12.65
CA LEU A 140 10.04 -10.56 -13.60
C LEU A 140 10.66 -11.43 -14.71
N LYS A 141 11.18 -12.61 -14.37
CA LYS A 141 11.75 -13.57 -15.33
C LYS A 141 10.69 -14.12 -16.28
N GLU A 142 9.46 -14.28 -15.81
CA GLU A 142 8.30 -14.74 -16.61
C GLU A 142 7.71 -13.63 -17.50
N GLY A 143 8.35 -12.45 -17.57
CA GLY A 143 7.90 -11.31 -18.39
C GLY A 143 6.95 -10.36 -17.65
N GLY A 144 6.88 -10.47 -16.32
CA GLY A 144 6.15 -9.56 -15.45
C GLY A 144 6.71 -8.13 -15.54
N CYS A 145 5.80 -7.16 -15.62
CA CYS A 145 6.09 -5.77 -15.93
C CYS A 145 6.92 -5.03 -14.87
N ILE A 146 7.96 -4.29 -15.30
CA ILE A 146 8.53 -3.16 -14.54
C ILE A 146 8.20 -1.86 -15.30
N LYS A 147 7.74 -0.86 -14.53
CA LYS A 147 7.29 0.50 -14.90
C LYS A 147 7.74 1.03 -16.29
N ASP A 148 6.77 1.59 -17.02
CA ASP A 148 7.02 2.68 -17.97
C ASP A 148 7.10 4.01 -17.18
N SER A 149 7.86 4.96 -17.71
CA SER A 149 8.19 6.31 -17.19
C SER A 149 7.00 7.19 -16.74
N LYS A 150 5.76 6.72 -16.91
CA LYS A 150 4.50 7.44 -16.64
C LYS A 150 3.60 6.81 -15.56
N PHE A 151 4.14 5.94 -14.70
CA PHE A 151 3.40 5.34 -13.57
C PHE A 151 2.17 4.47 -13.92
N ASN A 152 2.00 4.07 -15.18
CA ASN A 152 0.92 3.16 -15.59
C ASN A 152 1.40 1.70 -15.60
N TYR A 153 0.77 0.84 -14.80
CA TYR A 153 1.00 -0.60 -14.78
C TYR A 153 0.00 -1.27 -15.72
N VAL A 154 0.47 -1.88 -16.81
CA VAL A 154 -0.39 -2.59 -17.77
C VAL A 154 0.08 -4.03 -17.89
N ASN A 155 -0.79 -4.99 -17.55
CA ASN A 155 -0.55 -6.41 -17.81
C ASN A 155 -0.47 -6.64 -19.32
N ARG A 156 0.69 -7.08 -19.82
CA ARG A 156 0.75 -7.72 -21.13
C ARG A 156 0.38 -9.18 -20.97
N LYS A 157 -0.81 -9.56 -21.44
CA LYS A 157 -1.09 -10.96 -21.75
C LYS A 157 -0.14 -11.39 -22.85
N PHE A 158 0.81 -12.27 -22.56
CA PHE A 158 1.50 -13.01 -23.60
C PHE A 158 0.51 -14.00 -24.21
N SER A 159 -0.18 -13.59 -25.27
CA SER A 159 -0.53 -14.57 -26.29
C SER A 159 0.78 -14.98 -26.93
N ASN A 160 1.22 -16.19 -26.63
CA ASN A 160 2.38 -16.82 -27.25
C ASN A 160 2.12 -16.91 -28.77
N PRO A 161 2.97 -16.31 -29.61
CA PRO A 161 3.57 -17.15 -30.64
C PRO A 161 5.04 -16.79 -30.89
N LEU A 162 5.85 -17.84 -31.00
CA LEU A 162 7.20 -17.86 -31.56
C LEU A 162 8.33 -17.42 -30.63
N SER A 163 8.96 -18.44 -30.06
CA SER A 163 10.41 -18.64 -30.15
C SER A 163 11.07 -17.78 -31.23
N LYS A 164 11.93 -16.82 -30.83
CA LYS A 164 13.12 -16.44 -31.59
C LYS A 164 14.06 -15.58 -30.75
N SER A 165 15.18 -16.22 -30.42
CA SER A 165 16.53 -15.66 -30.29
C SER A 165 16.72 -14.44 -29.38
N VAL A 166 17.20 -14.69 -28.16
CA VAL A 166 18.13 -13.76 -27.51
C VAL A 166 19.45 -14.48 -27.35
N ASN A 167 20.38 -14.18 -28.27
CA ASN A 167 21.79 -14.51 -28.13
C ASN A 167 22.33 -13.67 -26.97
N PHE A 168 22.72 -14.32 -25.88
CA PHE A 168 23.68 -13.73 -24.95
C PHE A 168 25.06 -13.84 -25.61
N ILE A 169 25.57 -12.73 -26.13
CA ILE A 169 27.00 -12.62 -26.43
C ILE A 169 27.74 -12.54 -25.09
N LYS A 170 28.60 -13.54 -24.88
CA LYS A 170 29.66 -13.56 -23.86
C LYS A 170 30.67 -12.44 -24.12
N ILE A 171 31.05 -11.71 -23.08
CA ILE A 171 32.36 -11.72 -22.40
C ILE A 171 32.17 -10.93 -21.10
#